data_AF-A0A8S3F960-F1
#
_entry.id   AF-A0A8S3F960-F1
#
_cell.length_a   1.000
_cell.length_b   1.000
_cell.length_c   1.000
_cell.angle_alpha   90.00
_cell.angle_beta   90.00
_cell.angle_gamma   90.00
#
_symmetry.space_group_name_H-M   'P 1'
#
loop_
_entity.id
_entity.type
_entity.pdbx_description
1 polymer ?
#
loop_
_entity_poly.entity_id
_entity_poly.type
_entity_poly.pdbx_seq_one_letter_code
_entity_poly.pdbx_strand_id
1 'polypeptide(L)'
;MLDVDPKKRPTALELCKHPWFANMESLPNMKLSNIQDHNLVRHNLDATFNAINTNASKNLKLGPIGDSNLFKRRNERSAHQQQTEKVK
;
A
#
# COMPACT_ATOMS: atom_id res chain seq x y z
N MET A 1 17.74 -7.54 3.31
CA MET A 1 16.57 -8.47 3.26
C MET A 1 15.32 -7.83 2.69
N LEU A 2 15.00 -6.58 3.01
CA LEU A 2 13.81 -5.87 2.51
C LEU A 2 14.10 -5.01 1.26
N ASP A 3 14.99 -5.48 0.38
CA ASP A 3 15.24 -4.77 -0.89
C ASP A 3 14.00 -4.86 -1.79
N VAL A 4 13.70 -3.75 -2.48
CA VAL A 4 12.60 -3.64 -3.45
C VAL A 4 12.92 -4.48 -4.68
N ASP A 5 14.19 -4.52 -5.11
CA ASP A 5 14.65 -5.35 -6.23
C ASP A 5 14.86 -6.80 -5.74
N PRO A 6 14.07 -7.78 -6.25
CA PRO A 6 14.22 -9.17 -5.85
C PRO A 6 15.59 -9.76 -6.16
N LYS A 7 16.30 -9.24 -7.19
CA LYS A 7 17.61 -9.74 -7.60
C LYS A 7 18.74 -9.32 -6.67
N LYS A 8 18.55 -8.21 -5.96
CA LYS A 8 19.52 -7.71 -4.96
C LYS A 8 19.24 -8.26 -3.56
N ARG A 9 18.10 -8.92 -3.37
CA ARG A 9 17.71 -9.48 -2.08
C ARG A 9 18.59 -10.70 -1.77
N PRO A 10 19.22 -10.74 -0.58
CA PRO A 10 20.05 -11.88 -0.20
C PRO A 10 19.19 -13.14 -0.09
N THR A 11 19.72 -14.26 -0.57
CA THR A 11 19.15 -15.59 -0.39
C THR A 11 19.27 -16.05 1.06
N ALA A 12 18.49 -17.07 1.43
CA ALA A 12 18.57 -17.64 2.78
C ALA A 12 19.97 -18.16 3.11
N LEU A 13 20.66 -18.78 2.14
CA LEU A 13 22.02 -19.28 2.32
C LEU A 13 23.04 -18.17 2.58
N GLU A 14 22.94 -17.06 1.83
CA GLU A 14 23.80 -15.89 2.03
C GLU A 14 23.54 -15.23 3.38
N LEU A 15 22.29 -15.21 3.81
CA LEU A 15 21.92 -14.67 5.11
C LEU A 15 22.52 -15.47 6.26
N CYS A 16 22.49 -16.81 6.20
CA CYS A 16 23.12 -17.67 7.21
C CYS A 16 24.63 -17.45 7.32
N LYS A 17 25.29 -17.07 6.21
CA LYS A 17 26.73 -16.74 6.19
C LYS A 17 27.03 -15.32 6.67
N HIS A 18 26.02 -14.48 6.85
CA HIS A 18 26.22 -13.10 7.25
C HIS A 18 26.77 -13.05 8.69
N PRO A 19 27.76 -12.18 9.00
CA PRO A 19 28.38 -12.13 10.32
C PRO A 19 27.41 -11.95 11.49
N TRP A 20 26.28 -11.28 11.25
CA TRP A 20 25.22 -11.13 12.25
C TRP A 20 24.61 -12.46 12.70
N PHE A 21 24.47 -13.43 11.79
CA PHE A 21 23.99 -14.78 12.10
C PHE A 21 25.13 -15.73 12.45
N ALA A 22 26.29 -15.61 11.79
CA ALA A 22 27.43 -16.49 12.03
C ALA A 22 28.10 -16.24 13.39
N ASN A 23 28.12 -14.99 13.86
CA ASN A 23 28.79 -14.58 15.09
C ASN A 23 27.77 -14.13 16.15
N MET A 24 26.64 -14.82 16.27
CA MET A 24 25.58 -14.45 17.23
C MET A 24 26.10 -14.37 18.68
N GLU A 25 27.07 -15.22 19.03
CA GLU A 25 27.68 -15.24 20.36
C GLU A 25 28.50 -13.98 20.69
N SER A 26 29.02 -13.30 19.66
CA SER A 26 29.80 -12.07 19.86
C SER A 26 28.94 -10.80 19.78
N LEU A 27 27.62 -10.91 19.66
CA LEU A 27 26.74 -9.75 19.55
C LEU A 27 26.61 -9.03 20.90
N PRO A 28 26.46 -7.69 20.92
CA PRO A 28 26.24 -6.95 22.15
C PRO A 28 24.96 -7.39 22.86
N ASN A 29 25.07 -7.74 24.14
CA ASN A 29 23.92 -8.04 24.98
C ASN A 29 23.31 -6.73 25.51
N MET A 30 22.61 -6.02 24.63
CA MET A 30 21.93 -4.76 24.95
C MET A 30 20.42 -4.95 24.88
N LYS A 31 19.70 -4.46 25.90
CA LYS A 31 18.24 -4.45 25.87
C LYS A 31 17.77 -3.45 24.81
N LEU A 32 17.08 -3.95 23.79
CA LEU A 32 16.47 -3.10 22.78
C LEU A 32 15.29 -2.33 23.39
N SER A 33 15.39 -1.01 23.40
CA SER A 33 14.36 -0.10 23.89
C SER A 33 13.30 0.16 22.82
N ASN A 34 12.51 -0.86 22.47
CA ASN A 34 11.38 -0.69 21.57
C ASN A 34 10.22 -1.55 22.05
N ILE A 35 9.44 -0.99 22.97
CA ILE A 35 8.17 -1.58 23.40
C ILE A 35 7.08 -0.65 22.88
N GLN A 36 6.80 -0.77 21.58
CA GLN A 36 5.48 -0.43 21.08
C GLN A 36 4.50 -1.44 21.69
N ASP A 37 3.24 -1.05 21.92
CA ASP A 37 2.23 -2.00 22.37
C ASP A 37 2.17 -3.20 21.42
N HIS A 38 2.27 -4.41 21.96
CA HIS A 38 2.22 -5.67 21.22
C HIS A 38 1.02 -5.71 20.28
N ASN A 39 -0.14 -5.23 20.74
CA ASN A 39 -1.36 -5.23 19.94
C ASN A 39 -1.28 -4.29 18.74
N LEU A 40 -0.66 -3.12 18.93
CA LEU A 40 -0.44 -2.15 17.87
C LEU A 40 0.52 -2.70 16.81
N VAL A 41 1.62 -3.32 17.23
CA VAL A 41 2.58 -3.96 16.30
C VAL A 41 1.90 -5.05 15.49
N ARG A 42 1.12 -5.92 16.15
CA ARG A 42 0.37 -6.98 15.47
C ARG A 42 -0.60 -6.43 14.43
N HIS A 43 -1.41 -5.44 14.82
CA HIS A 43 -2.37 -4.82 13.91
C HIS A 43 -1.68 -4.17 12.70
N ASN A 44 -0.58 -3.47 12.93
CA ASN A 44 0.18 -2.83 11.86
C ASN A 44 0.81 -3.85 10.91
N LEU A 45 1.29 -4.99 11.43
CA LEU A 45 1.79 -6.09 10.61
C LEU A 45 0.66 -6.69 9.75
N ASP A 46 -0.49 -6.98 10.35
CA ASP A 46 -1.65 -7.50 9.62
C ASP A 46 -2.11 -6.55 8.51
N ALA A 47 -2.23 -5.25 8.82
CA ALA A 47 -2.57 -4.22 7.84
C ALA A 47 -1.55 -4.13 6.70
N THR A 48 -0.25 -4.22 7.03
CA THR A 48 0.84 -4.18 6.04
C THR A 48 0.80 -5.38 5.11
N PHE A 49 0.70 -6.61 5.66
CA PHE A 49 0.59 -7.82 4.85
C PHE A 49 -0.68 -7.84 4.01
N ASN A 50 -1.80 -7.36 4.56
CA ASN A 50 -3.03 -7.21 3.81
C ASN A 50 -2.84 -6.25 2.62
N ALA A 51 -2.23 -5.08 2.82
CA ALA A 51 -1.95 -4.14 1.74
C ALA A 51 -1.01 -4.72 0.65
N ILE A 52 0.00 -5.49 1.04
CA ILE A 52 0.93 -6.15 0.10
C ILE A 52 0.21 -7.24 -0.72
N ASN A 53 -0.66 -8.03 -0.07
CA ASN A 53 -1.33 -9.17 -0.70
C ASN A 53 -2.57 -8.76 -1.51
N THR A 54 -3.29 -7.73 -1.05
CA THR A 54 -4.45 -7.17 -1.74
C THR A 54 -3.97 -6.39 -2.95
N ASN A 55 -4.03 -7.04 -4.12
CA ASN A 55 -3.82 -6.36 -5.38
C ASN A 55 -5.05 -5.49 -5.68
N ALA A 56 -5.08 -4.27 -5.14
CA ALA A 56 -6.19 -3.31 -5.32
C ALA A 56 -6.53 -3.06 -6.80
N SER A 57 -5.57 -3.28 -7.71
CA SER A 57 -5.73 -3.08 -9.14
C SER A 57 -6.31 -4.26 -9.92
N LYS A 58 -6.42 -5.48 -9.36
CA LYS A 58 -6.66 -6.68 -10.18
C LYS A 58 -8.11 -6.85 -10.67
N ASN A 59 -9.09 -6.12 -10.13
CA ASN A 59 -10.51 -6.40 -10.43
C ASN A 59 -11.40 -5.16 -10.56
N LEU A 60 -10.84 -3.96 -10.75
CA LEU A 60 -11.66 -2.78 -11.01
C LEU A 60 -12.18 -2.83 -12.45
N LYS A 61 -13.34 -3.48 -12.65
CA LYS A 61 -14.09 -3.35 -13.89
C LYS A 61 -14.55 -1.90 -13.99
N LEU A 62 -14.24 -1.24 -15.10
CA LEU A 62 -14.73 0.10 -15.37
C LEU A 62 -16.26 0.06 -15.36
N GLY A 63 -16.86 0.89 -14.52
CA GLY A 63 -18.31 1.13 -14.54
C GLY A 63 -18.69 2.03 -15.72
N PRO A 64 -19.99 2.14 -16.03
CA PRO A 64 -20.51 3.11 -16.99
C PRO A 64 -20.03 4.53 -16.70
N ILE A 65 -19.79 5.31 -17.77
CA ILE A 65 -19.35 6.72 -17.65
C ILE A 65 -20.38 7.57 -16.88
N GLY A 66 -21.66 7.21 -16.96
CA GLY A 66 -22.76 7.86 -16.26
C GLY A 66 -22.64 7.86 -14.73
N ASP A 67 -21.95 6.86 -14.16
CA ASP A 67 -21.75 6.74 -12.71
C ASP A 67 -20.65 7.69 -12.20
N SER A 68 -19.83 8.24 -13.11
CA SER A 68 -18.80 9.19 -12.75
C SER A 68 -19.42 10.49 -12.22
N ASN A 69 -19.02 10.89 -11.01
CA ASN A 69 -19.35 12.21 -10.46
C ASN A 69 -18.90 13.37 -11.37
N LEU A 70 -17.88 13.17 -12.21
CA LEU A 70 -17.48 14.15 -13.20
C LEU A 70 -18.49 14.27 -14.35
N PHE A 71 -19.00 13.14 -14.84
CA PHE A 71 -20.01 13.11 -15.91
C PHE A 71 -21.30 13.81 -15.47
N LYS A 72 -21.79 13.52 -14.26
CA LYS A 72 -22.99 14.17 -13.68
C LYS A 72 -22.85 15.69 -13.64
N ARG A 73 -21.73 16.20 -13.12
CA ARG A 73 -21.44 17.64 -13.07
C ARG A 73 -21.39 18.30 -14.45
N ARG A 74 -20.83 17.61 -15.46
CA ARG A 74 -20.81 18.13 -16.84
C ARG A 74 -22.21 18.20 -17.43
N ASN A 75 -23.01 17.16 -17.24
CA ASN A 75 -24.38 17.11 -17.74
C ASN A 75 -25.28 18.17 -17.09
N GLU A 76 -25.15 18.37 -15.78
CA GLU A 76 -25.85 19.43 -15.06
C GLU A 76 -25.50 20.82 -15.61
N ARG A 77 -24.21 21.11 -15.85
CA ARG A 77 -23.79 22.39 -16.44
C ARG A 77 -24.35 22.60 -17.84
N SER A 78 -24.31 21.57 -18.69
CA SER A 78 -24.88 21.63 -20.04
C SER A 78 -26.40 21.84 -20.00
N ALA A 79 -27.10 21.20 -19.07
CA ALA A 79 -28.54 21.40 -18.88
C ALA A 79 -28.89 22.81 -18.40
N HIS A 80 -28.10 23.38 -17.48
CA HIS A 80 -28.29 24.76 -17.01
C HIS A 80 -28.06 25.78 -18.14
N GLN A 81 -27.06 25.57 -19.00
CA GLN A 81 -26.78 26.45 -20.15
C GLN A 81 -27.91 26.46 -21.17
N GLN A 82 -28.53 25.30 -21.42
CA GLN A 82 -29.66 25.19 -22.35
C GLN A 82 -30.94 25.87 -21.85
N GLN A 83 -31.13 25.96 -20.53
CA GLN A 83 -32.26 26.70 -19.94
C GLN A 83 -32.06 28.21 -20.03
N THR A 84 -30.83 28.70 -19.91
CA THR A 84 -30.53 30.14 -20.01
C THR A 84 -30.62 30.68 -21.43
N GLU A 85 -30.42 29.83 -22.46
CA GLU A 85 -30.51 30.24 -23.87
C GLU A 85 -31.94 30.25 -24.41
N LYS A 86 -32.87 29.44 -23.87
CA LYS A 86 -34.28 29.41 -24.29
C LYS A 86 -35.16 30.56 -23.76
N VAL A 87 -34.62 31.39 -22.86
CA VAL A 87 -35.33 32.52 -22.23
C VAL A 87 -34.93 33.87 -22.87
N LYS A 88 -34.10 33.85 -23.91
CA LYS A 88 -33.84 35.00 -24.80
C LYS A 88 -34.59 34.85 -26.11
#